data_AF-A0A964VBY2-F1
#
_entry.id   AF-A0A964VBY2-F1
#
_cell.length_a   1.000
_cell.length_b   1.000
_cell.length_c   1.000
_cell.angle_alpha   90.00
_cell.angle_beta   90.00
_cell.angle_gamma   90.00
#
_symmetry.space_group_name_H-M   'P 1'
#
loop_
_entity.id
_entity.type
_entity.pdbx_description
1 polymer ?
#
loop_
_entity_poly.entity_id
_entity_poly.type
_entity_poly.pdbx_seq_one_letter_code
_entity_poly.pdbx_strand_id
1 'polypeptide(L)'
;MWWIPLILLAIFFLAGIRVAQEYERGIVFFVGRYVGIRGPGLYYLIPLLEWQRLADLRTITVSVEPQETITRDSVTVKVNAVLWYRVVDPSKSILEVADFRAAVYQIALTSLRNIIGQHVLDEVLKGRDRINDSLREIVDKETAAWGVRVEMVEMKDVEIPQSMQRAMAREAEAVREKRARLIKAEAEQEAAGKLAEAAGLMARNPMGLELRRMQMISEVGAEQNTTTIIMMPSEFVTLAKALADSKTPMGNTGEANGL
;
A
#
# COMPACT_ATOMS: atom_id res chain seq x y z
N MET A 1 -17.75 -63.73 -40.00
CA MET A 1 -18.80 -62.92 -39.33
C MET A 1 -18.91 -63.16 -37.81
N TRP A 2 -17.93 -63.78 -37.13
CA TRP A 2 -17.98 -63.99 -35.66
C TRP A 2 -17.07 -63.03 -34.87
N TRP A 3 -16.21 -62.29 -35.56
CA TRP A 3 -15.25 -61.35 -34.99
C TRP A 3 -15.83 -59.94 -34.77
N ILE A 4 -16.94 -59.61 -35.44
CA ILE A 4 -17.66 -58.33 -35.28
C ILE A 4 -18.12 -58.09 -33.83
N PRO A 5 -18.81 -59.02 -33.14
CA PRO A 5 -19.21 -58.80 -31.74
C PRO A 5 -18.00 -58.69 -30.80
N LEU A 6 -16.91 -59.40 -31.10
CA LEU A 6 -15.67 -59.32 -30.32
C LEU A 6 -15.02 -57.93 -30.43
N ILE A 7 -14.99 -57.36 -31.64
CA ILE A 7 -14.49 -56.01 -31.89
C ILE A 7 -15.40 -54.96 -31.22
N LEU A 8 -16.72 -55.12 -31.30
CA LEU A 8 -17.69 -54.25 -30.63
C LEU A 8 -17.51 -54.26 -29.11
N LEU A 9 -17.30 -55.44 -28.53
CA LEU A 9 -17.04 -55.60 -27.10
C LEU A 9 -15.71 -54.94 -26.70
N ALA A 10 -14.66 -55.12 -27.49
CA ALA A 10 -13.36 -54.48 -27.25
C ALA A 10 -13.47 -52.95 -27.31
N ILE A 11 -14.17 -52.40 -28.31
CA ILE A 11 -14.42 -50.95 -28.42
C ILE A 11 -15.20 -50.43 -27.22
N PHE A 12 -16.21 -51.18 -26.74
CA PHE A 12 -16.98 -50.82 -25.56
C PHE A 12 -16.10 -50.73 -24.29
N PHE A 13 -15.19 -51.68 -24.09
CA PHE A 13 -14.25 -51.63 -22.97
C PHE A 13 -13.22 -50.50 -23.11
N LEU A 14 -12.67 -50.25 -24.29
CA LEU A 14 -11.73 -49.14 -24.47
C LEU A 14 -12.40 -47.76 -24.33
N ALA A 15 -13.66 -47.60 -24.78
CA ALA A 15 -14.37 -46.33 -24.73
C ALA A 15 -14.68 -45.84 -23.29
N GLY A 16 -14.75 -46.77 -22.33
CA GLY A 16 -15.02 -46.46 -20.92
C GLY A 16 -13.79 -46.03 -20.13
N ILE A 17 -12.58 -46.19 -20.67
CA ILE A 17 -11.34 -45.83 -19.98
C ILE A 17 -11.20 -44.30 -19.99
N ARG A 18 -11.17 -43.69 -18.81
CA ARG A 18 -10.91 -42.26 -18.64
C ARG A 18 -9.75 -42.05 -17.67
N VAL A 19 -9.06 -40.93 -17.86
CA VAL A 19 -7.94 -40.50 -17.02
C VAL A 19 -8.31 -39.14 -16.45
N ALA A 20 -8.28 -38.99 -15.13
CA ALA A 20 -8.32 -37.68 -14.47
C ALA A 20 -6.92 -37.32 -13.98
N GLN A 21 -6.55 -36.05 -14.09
CA GLN A 21 -5.30 -35.55 -13.54
C GLN A 21 -5.37 -35.45 -12.00
N GLU A 22 -4.22 -35.33 -11.34
CA GLU A 22 -4.13 -35.32 -9.86
C GLU A 22 -5.03 -34.25 -9.20
N TYR A 23 -5.14 -33.10 -9.86
CA TYR A 23 -5.91 -31.93 -9.42
C TYR A 23 -7.36 -31.93 -9.88
N GLU A 24 -7.78 -32.93 -10.67
CA GLU A 24 -9.15 -33.07 -11.14
C GLU A 24 -9.88 -34.14 -10.32
N ARG A 25 -11.19 -33.94 -10.16
CA ARG A 25 -12.09 -34.96 -9.63
C ARG A 25 -13.26 -35.14 -10.58
N GLY A 26 -13.50 -36.39 -10.96
CA GLY A 26 -14.61 -36.78 -11.80
C GLY A 26 -15.83 -37.09 -10.94
N ILE A 27 -16.87 -36.26 -11.04
CA ILE A 27 -18.16 -36.51 -10.41
C ILE A 27 -18.99 -37.33 -11.38
N VAL A 28 -19.33 -38.55 -11.00
CA VAL A 28 -19.97 -39.52 -11.89
C VAL A 28 -21.47 -39.60 -11.63
N PHE A 29 -22.21 -39.54 -12.72
CA PHE A 29 -23.66 -39.68 -12.77
C PHE A 29 -24.02 -40.94 -13.55
N PHE A 30 -24.85 -41.80 -12.97
CA PHE A 30 -25.43 -42.95 -13.63
C PHE A 30 -26.91 -42.68 -13.90
N VAL A 31 -27.28 -42.52 -15.18
CA VAL A 31 -28.67 -42.24 -15.60
C VAL A 31 -29.33 -41.13 -14.75
N GLY A 32 -28.57 -40.06 -14.49
CA GLY A 32 -29.02 -38.90 -13.70
C GLY A 32 -28.91 -39.01 -12.19
N ARG A 33 -28.49 -40.17 -11.63
CA ARG A 33 -28.22 -40.31 -10.18
C ARG A 33 -26.73 -40.11 -9.88
N TYR A 34 -26.42 -39.37 -8.82
CA TYR A 34 -25.06 -39.25 -8.31
C TYR A 34 -24.61 -40.61 -7.73
N VAL A 35 -23.49 -41.14 -8.24
CA VAL A 35 -22.91 -42.41 -7.79
C VAL A 35 -21.75 -42.19 -6.83
N GLY A 36 -20.94 -41.16 -7.08
CA GLY A 36 -19.78 -40.85 -6.26
C GLY A 36 -18.74 -39.99 -6.95
N ILE A 37 -17.69 -39.66 -6.20
CA ILE A 37 -16.50 -38.98 -6.71
C ILE A 37 -15.47 -40.05 -7.08
N ARG A 38 -14.95 -39.98 -8.30
CA ARG A 38 -13.79 -40.77 -8.73
C ARG A 38 -12.52 -39.94 -8.59
N GLY A 39 -11.53 -40.56 -7.94
CA GLY A 39 -10.22 -39.98 -7.65
C GLY A 39 -9.31 -39.87 -8.87
N PRO A 40 -8.08 -39.37 -8.68
CA PRO A 40 -7.14 -39.14 -9.76
C PRO A 40 -6.60 -40.46 -10.31
N GLY A 41 -6.18 -40.46 -11.58
CA GLY A 41 -5.67 -41.63 -12.27
C GLY A 41 -6.68 -42.30 -13.20
N LEU A 42 -6.44 -43.58 -13.48
CA LEU A 42 -7.24 -44.37 -14.42
C LEU A 42 -8.49 -44.89 -13.71
N TYR A 43 -9.66 -44.59 -14.25
CA TYR A 43 -10.90 -45.23 -13.81
C TYR A 43 -11.81 -45.53 -14.99
N TYR A 44 -12.65 -46.53 -14.78
CA TYR A 44 -13.60 -47.00 -15.77
C TYR A 44 -14.97 -46.37 -15.55
N LEU A 45 -15.52 -45.83 -16.63
CA LEU A 45 -16.88 -45.35 -16.75
C LEU A 45 -17.62 -46.26 -17.72
N ILE A 46 -18.84 -46.67 -17.37
CA ILE A 46 -19.68 -47.46 -18.28
C ILE A 46 -20.13 -46.53 -19.41
N PRO A 47 -19.63 -46.70 -20.64
CA PRO A 47 -20.02 -45.81 -21.74
C PRO A 47 -21.54 -45.93 -21.97
N LEU A 48 -22.17 -44.82 -22.39
CA LEU A 48 -23.61 -44.65 -22.61
C LEU A 48 -24.48 -44.46 -21.34
N LEU A 49 -24.17 -45.12 -20.23
CA LEU A 49 -24.97 -45.03 -18.99
C LEU A 49 -24.40 -44.04 -17.97
N GLU A 50 -23.08 -43.90 -17.95
CA GLU A 50 -22.38 -43.00 -17.04
C GLU A 50 -21.85 -41.75 -17.75
N TRP A 51 -22.08 -40.60 -17.12
CA TRP A 51 -21.48 -39.33 -17.51
C TRP A 51 -20.68 -38.76 -16.36
N GLN A 52 -19.65 -37.98 -16.67
CA GLN A 52 -18.83 -37.32 -15.67
C GLN A 52 -18.78 -35.81 -15.86
N ARG A 53 -18.65 -35.09 -14.76
CA ARG A 53 -18.26 -33.68 -14.74
C ARG A 53 -16.94 -33.55 -13.97
N LEU A 54 -15.97 -32.87 -14.57
CA LEU A 54 -14.67 -32.64 -13.97
C LEU A 54 -14.73 -31.34 -13.16
N ALA A 55 -14.28 -31.40 -11.92
CA ALA A 55 -14.05 -30.23 -11.08
C ALA A 55 -12.55 -30.10 -10.82
N ASP A 56 -12.02 -28.89 -11.01
CA ASP A 56 -10.64 -28.54 -10.68
C ASP A 56 -10.56 -28.15 -9.20
N LEU A 57 -9.63 -28.76 -8.47
CA LEU A 57 -9.39 -28.51 -7.04
C LEU A 57 -8.36 -27.40 -6.78
N ARG A 58 -7.73 -26.85 -7.82
CA ARG A 58 -6.73 -25.78 -7.67
C ARG A 58 -7.36 -24.48 -7.19
N THR A 59 -6.52 -23.62 -6.62
CA THR A 59 -6.88 -22.23 -6.36
C THR A 59 -7.06 -21.50 -7.68
N ILE A 60 -8.28 -20.99 -7.88
CA ILE A 60 -8.67 -20.17 -9.01
C ILE A 60 -8.72 -18.73 -8.53
N THR A 61 -8.12 -17.85 -9.33
CA THR A 61 -8.15 -16.41 -9.10
C THR A 61 -9.23 -15.79 -10.00
N VAL A 62 -10.14 -15.02 -9.41
CA VAL A 62 -11.18 -14.28 -10.14
C VAL A 62 -11.11 -12.81 -9.73
N SER A 63 -11.01 -11.93 -10.72
CA SER A 63 -11.12 -10.48 -10.50
C SER A 63 -12.58 -10.07 -10.53
N VAL A 64 -13.04 -9.37 -9.51
CA VAL A 64 -14.35 -8.72 -9.46
C VAL A 64 -14.28 -7.40 -10.22
N GLU A 65 -15.26 -7.14 -11.08
CA GLU A 65 -15.32 -5.89 -11.85
C GLU A 65 -15.51 -4.67 -10.93
N PRO A 66 -14.97 -3.49 -11.29
CA PRO A 66 -15.16 -2.26 -10.53
C PRO A 66 -16.65 -1.94 -10.33
N GLN A 67 -17.04 -1.69 -9.08
CA GLN A 67 -18.39 -1.26 -8.71
C GLN A 67 -18.38 0.13 -8.12
N GLU A 68 -19.35 0.93 -8.52
CA GLU A 68 -19.62 2.23 -7.91
C GLU A 68 -20.56 2.02 -6.71
N THR A 69 -20.11 2.44 -5.53
CA THR A 69 -20.84 2.31 -4.28
C THR A 69 -20.63 3.55 -3.41
N ILE A 70 -21.45 3.70 -2.38
CA ILE A 70 -21.39 4.81 -1.44
C ILE A 70 -20.94 4.26 -0.08
N THR A 71 -19.94 4.92 0.49
CA THR A 71 -19.44 4.64 1.86
C THR A 71 -20.39 5.16 2.92
N ARG A 72 -20.17 4.78 4.18
CA ARG A 72 -21.01 5.22 5.31
C ARG A 72 -21.09 6.75 5.46
N ASP A 73 -20.03 7.47 5.09
CA ASP A 73 -19.92 8.93 5.10
C ASP A 73 -20.42 9.59 3.80
N SER A 74 -21.21 8.87 3.00
CA SER A 74 -21.86 9.38 1.79
C SER A 74 -20.88 9.77 0.68
N VAL A 75 -19.67 9.21 0.67
CA VAL A 75 -18.72 9.40 -0.44
C VAL A 75 -18.88 8.28 -1.45
N THR A 76 -19.15 8.65 -2.69
CA THR A 76 -19.14 7.74 -3.83
C THR A 76 -17.72 7.27 -4.10
N VAL A 77 -17.51 5.97 -4.21
CA VAL A 77 -16.22 5.34 -4.50
C VAL A 77 -16.39 4.25 -5.55
N LYS A 78 -15.37 4.02 -6.37
CA LYS A 78 -15.30 2.84 -7.24
C LYS A 78 -14.28 1.87 -6.69
N VAL A 79 -14.71 0.64 -6.46
CA VAL A 79 -13.86 -0.38 -5.84
C VAL A 79 -13.90 -1.67 -6.63
N ASN A 80 -12.74 -2.29 -6.80
CA ASN A 80 -12.59 -3.64 -7.31
C ASN A 80 -11.81 -4.51 -6.32
N ALA A 81 -11.94 -5.82 -6.48
CA ALA A 81 -11.29 -6.80 -5.62
C ALA A 81 -10.88 -8.05 -6.42
N VAL A 82 -9.94 -8.81 -5.88
CA VAL A 82 -9.53 -10.11 -6.40
C VAL A 82 -9.85 -11.17 -5.34
N LEU A 83 -10.39 -12.29 -5.81
CA LEU A 83 -10.81 -13.41 -5.00
C LEU A 83 -9.97 -14.63 -5.36
N TRP A 84 -9.41 -15.30 -4.35
CA TRP A 84 -8.78 -16.61 -4.48
C TRP A 84 -9.62 -17.64 -3.74
N TYR A 85 -10.11 -18.63 -4.48
CA TYR A 85 -10.91 -19.71 -3.93
C TYR A 85 -10.55 -21.04 -4.58
N ARG A 86 -10.86 -22.13 -3.90
CA ARG A 86 -10.73 -23.48 -4.45
C ARG A 86 -11.91 -24.36 -4.06
N VAL A 87 -12.16 -25.38 -4.87
CA VAL A 87 -13.17 -26.39 -4.56
C VAL A 87 -12.59 -27.37 -3.55
N VAL A 88 -13.26 -27.54 -2.41
CA VAL A 88 -12.90 -28.54 -1.38
C VAL A 88 -13.77 -29.79 -1.53
N ASP A 89 -15.07 -29.59 -1.76
CA ASP A 89 -16.02 -30.67 -2.00
C ASP A 89 -16.57 -30.56 -3.43
N PRO A 90 -16.03 -31.34 -4.38
CA PRO A 90 -16.43 -31.28 -5.77
C PRO A 90 -17.88 -31.76 -5.96
N SER A 91 -18.40 -32.64 -5.11
CA SER A 91 -19.80 -33.09 -5.23
C SER A 91 -20.78 -31.93 -4.98
N LYS A 92 -20.58 -31.18 -3.89
CA LYS A 92 -21.43 -30.02 -3.57
C LYS A 92 -21.34 -28.92 -4.62
N SER A 93 -20.14 -28.67 -5.17
CA SER A 93 -19.96 -27.60 -6.16
C SER A 93 -20.75 -27.80 -7.46
N ILE A 94 -21.14 -29.04 -7.78
CA ILE A 94 -21.90 -29.37 -9.00
C ILE A 94 -23.37 -29.69 -8.67
N LEU A 95 -23.66 -30.24 -7.49
CA LEU A 95 -25.01 -30.66 -7.12
C LEU A 95 -25.85 -29.54 -6.49
N GLU A 96 -25.23 -28.69 -5.67
CA GLU A 96 -25.95 -27.69 -4.86
C GLU A 96 -26.18 -26.38 -5.60
N VAL A 97 -25.38 -26.09 -6.63
CA VAL A 97 -25.46 -24.83 -7.39
C VAL A 97 -25.23 -25.09 -8.88
N ALA A 98 -26.03 -24.43 -9.74
CA ALA A 98 -25.96 -24.63 -11.19
C ALA A 98 -24.62 -24.15 -11.79
N ASP A 99 -24.14 -22.99 -11.35
CA ASP A 99 -22.81 -22.47 -11.68
C ASP A 99 -22.19 -21.85 -10.43
N PHE A 100 -21.31 -22.62 -9.77
CA PHE A 100 -20.63 -22.16 -8.58
C PHE A 100 -19.73 -20.96 -8.85
N ARG A 101 -19.14 -20.82 -10.05
CA ARG A 101 -18.22 -19.72 -10.36
C ARG A 101 -18.97 -18.40 -10.42
N ALA A 102 -20.11 -18.39 -11.13
CA ALA A 102 -20.98 -17.23 -11.22
C ALA A 102 -21.59 -16.88 -9.84
N ALA A 103 -22.00 -17.88 -9.07
CA ALA A 103 -22.58 -17.67 -7.75
C ALA A 103 -21.57 -17.09 -6.75
N VAL A 104 -20.35 -17.63 -6.70
CA VAL A 104 -19.24 -17.10 -5.88
C VAL A 104 -18.90 -15.66 -6.29
N TYR A 105 -18.84 -15.38 -7.59
CA TYR A 105 -18.62 -14.02 -8.11
C TYR A 105 -19.71 -13.05 -7.62
N GLN A 106 -20.97 -13.45 -7.70
CA GLN A 106 -22.11 -12.62 -7.30
C GLN A 106 -22.13 -12.35 -5.79
N ILE A 107 -21.77 -13.35 -4.97
CA ILE A 107 -21.62 -13.19 -3.52
C ILE A 107 -20.49 -12.22 -3.21
N ALA A 108 -19.33 -12.38 -3.84
CA ALA A 108 -18.20 -11.48 -3.65
C ALA A 108 -18.58 -10.03 -4.01
N LEU A 109 -19.29 -9.85 -5.12
CA LEU A 109 -19.80 -8.55 -5.57
C LEU A 109 -20.73 -7.89 -4.55
N THR A 110 -21.70 -8.66 -4.06
CA THR A 110 -22.72 -8.17 -3.12
C THR A 110 -22.10 -7.89 -1.75
N SER A 111 -21.20 -8.76 -1.29
CA SER A 111 -20.46 -8.61 -0.04
C SER A 111 -19.53 -7.41 -0.07
N LEU A 112 -18.82 -7.19 -1.18
CA LEU A 112 -17.97 -6.03 -1.39
C LEU A 112 -18.77 -4.73 -1.29
N ARG A 113 -19.93 -4.65 -1.97
CA ARG A 113 -20.81 -3.48 -1.90
C ARG A 113 -21.29 -3.23 -0.46
N ASN A 114 -21.73 -4.28 0.23
CA ASN A 114 -22.26 -4.17 1.59
C ASN A 114 -21.19 -3.72 2.59
N ILE A 115 -19.98 -4.29 2.52
CA ILE A 115 -18.93 -3.95 3.48
C ILE A 115 -18.45 -2.51 3.31
N ILE A 116 -18.28 -2.04 2.06
CA ILE A 116 -17.91 -0.64 1.80
C ILE A 116 -18.99 0.32 2.35
N GLY A 117 -20.27 -0.04 2.25
CA GLY A 117 -21.35 0.77 2.80
C GLY A 117 -21.40 0.83 4.33
N GLN A 118 -20.79 -0.14 5.02
CA GLN A 118 -20.73 -0.17 6.49
C GLN A 118 -19.53 0.60 7.05
N HIS A 119 -18.49 0.79 6.23
CA HIS A 119 -17.25 1.46 6.61
C HIS A 119 -17.17 2.90 6.10
N VAL A 120 -16.41 3.73 6.82
CA VAL A 120 -16.11 5.11 6.45
C VAL A 120 -14.97 5.11 5.42
N LEU A 121 -14.92 6.10 4.53
CA LEU A 121 -13.87 6.22 3.51
C LEU A 121 -12.44 6.05 4.05
N ASP A 122 -12.11 6.66 5.19
CA ASP A 122 -10.76 6.57 5.76
C ASP A 122 -10.39 5.14 6.16
N GLU A 123 -11.36 4.36 6.65
CA GLU A 123 -11.18 2.94 6.97
C GLU A 123 -11.00 2.11 5.70
N VAL A 124 -11.74 2.42 4.64
CA VAL A 124 -11.58 1.76 3.33
C VAL A 124 -10.19 2.04 2.74
N LEU A 125 -9.64 3.23 2.93
CA LEU A 125 -8.31 3.59 2.42
C LEU A 125 -7.16 3.03 3.25
N LYS A 126 -7.24 3.09 4.59
CA LYS A 126 -6.14 2.73 5.50
C LYS A 126 -6.29 1.34 6.13
N GLY A 127 -7.52 0.89 6.37
CA GLY A 127 -7.85 -0.33 7.11
C GLY A 127 -8.09 -1.54 6.22
N ARG A 128 -7.35 -1.67 5.10
CA ARG A 128 -7.57 -2.71 4.09
C ARG A 128 -7.52 -4.13 4.66
N ASP A 129 -6.60 -4.41 5.57
CA ASP A 129 -6.43 -5.76 6.15
C ASP A 129 -7.69 -6.23 6.87
N ARG A 130 -8.30 -5.35 7.69
CA ARG A 130 -9.52 -5.68 8.44
C ARG A 130 -10.71 -5.91 7.52
N ILE A 131 -10.82 -5.13 6.45
CA ILE A 131 -11.89 -5.26 5.46
C ILE A 131 -11.70 -6.54 4.65
N ASN A 132 -10.47 -6.84 4.23
CA ASN A 132 -10.11 -8.05 3.51
C ASN A 132 -10.45 -9.31 4.33
N ASP A 133 -10.10 -9.33 5.62
CA ASP A 133 -10.42 -10.44 6.53
C ASP A 133 -11.92 -10.61 6.73
N SER A 134 -12.63 -9.51 6.94
CA SER A 134 -14.09 -9.53 7.13
C SER A 134 -14.80 -9.99 5.85
N LEU A 135 -14.34 -9.52 4.68
CA LEU A 135 -14.87 -9.93 3.38
C LEU A 135 -14.60 -11.42 3.12
N ARG A 136 -13.40 -11.91 3.45
CA ARG A 136 -13.07 -13.34 3.39
C ARG A 136 -14.01 -14.17 4.24
N GLU A 137 -14.27 -13.77 5.49
CA GLU A 137 -15.15 -14.51 6.38
C GLU A 137 -16.60 -14.56 5.88
N ILE A 138 -17.14 -13.43 5.41
CA ILE A 138 -18.51 -13.36 4.88
C ILE A 138 -18.65 -14.24 3.63
N VAL A 139 -17.74 -14.11 2.67
CA VAL A 139 -17.81 -14.87 1.41
C VAL A 139 -17.55 -16.36 1.66
N ASP A 140 -16.60 -16.73 2.52
CA ASP A 140 -16.33 -18.14 2.87
C ASP A 140 -17.53 -18.80 3.53
N LYS A 141 -18.20 -18.10 4.46
CA LYS A 141 -19.39 -18.61 5.15
C LYS A 141 -20.53 -18.93 4.19
N GLU A 142 -20.80 -18.06 3.21
CA GLU A 142 -21.88 -18.29 2.25
C GLU A 142 -21.49 -19.35 1.19
N THR A 143 -20.23 -19.35 0.73
CA THR A 143 -19.76 -20.28 -0.31
C THR A 143 -19.45 -21.68 0.20
N ALA A 144 -19.30 -21.86 1.52
CA ALA A 144 -19.11 -23.16 2.16
C ALA A 144 -20.27 -24.14 1.89
N ALA A 145 -21.50 -23.64 1.72
CA ALA A 145 -22.66 -24.45 1.36
C ALA A 145 -22.48 -25.19 0.02
N TRP A 146 -21.70 -24.60 -0.90
CA TRP A 146 -21.42 -25.16 -2.23
C TRP A 146 -20.12 -25.95 -2.30
N GLY A 147 -19.45 -26.21 -1.16
CA GLY A 147 -18.18 -26.93 -1.15
C GLY A 147 -16.99 -26.13 -1.70
N VAL A 148 -17.13 -24.80 -1.79
CA VAL A 148 -16.06 -23.88 -2.16
C VAL A 148 -15.48 -23.26 -0.89
N ARG A 149 -14.15 -23.14 -0.83
CA ARG A 149 -13.45 -22.43 0.24
C ARG A 149 -12.74 -21.22 -0.33
N VAL A 150 -12.91 -20.08 0.32
CA VAL A 150 -12.21 -18.85 -0.02
C VAL A 150 -10.91 -18.79 0.78
N GLU A 151 -9.79 -18.71 0.08
CA GLU A 151 -8.46 -18.62 0.70
C GLU A 151 -8.15 -17.17 1.07
N MET A 152 -8.43 -16.23 0.16
CA MET A 152 -8.14 -14.82 0.36
C MET A 152 -9.06 -13.94 -0.49
N VAL A 153 -9.34 -12.74 0.01
CA VAL A 153 -9.97 -11.67 -0.76
C VAL A 153 -9.14 -10.41 -0.57
N GLU A 154 -8.79 -9.74 -1.64
CA GLU A 154 -7.99 -8.51 -1.57
C GLU A 154 -8.63 -7.41 -2.39
N MET A 155 -8.90 -6.28 -1.74
CA MET A 155 -9.32 -5.07 -2.41
C MET A 155 -8.13 -4.46 -3.17
N LYS A 156 -8.30 -4.31 -4.49
CA LYS A 156 -7.21 -3.90 -5.38
C LYS A 156 -7.09 -2.37 -5.39
N ASP A 157 -8.04 -1.69 -6.01
CA ASP A 157 -8.05 -0.24 -6.20
C ASP A 157 -9.34 0.38 -5.62
N VAL A 158 -9.20 1.59 -5.06
CA VAL A 158 -10.30 2.41 -4.55
C VAL A 158 -10.17 3.79 -5.20
N GLU A 159 -11.04 4.08 -6.16
CA GLU A 159 -11.08 5.39 -6.81
C GLU A 159 -12.09 6.29 -6.09
N ILE A 160 -11.64 7.50 -5.78
CA ILE A 160 -12.45 8.55 -5.15
C ILE A 160 -12.61 9.73 -6.11
N PRO A 161 -13.73 10.48 -6.03
CA PRO A 161 -13.92 11.70 -6.79
C PRO A 161 -12.78 12.69 -6.57
N GLN A 162 -12.34 13.35 -7.64
CA GLN A 162 -11.21 14.28 -7.56
C GLN A 162 -11.43 15.44 -6.57
N SER A 163 -12.67 15.86 -6.37
CA SER A 163 -13.02 16.87 -5.36
C SER A 163 -12.64 16.42 -3.95
N MET A 164 -13.00 15.18 -3.58
CA MET A 164 -12.68 14.59 -2.29
C MET A 164 -11.19 14.31 -2.14
N GLN A 165 -10.55 13.80 -3.20
CA GLN A 165 -9.10 13.58 -3.21
C GLN A 165 -8.31 14.86 -2.91
N ARG A 166 -8.70 15.99 -3.52
CA ARG A 166 -8.09 17.31 -3.27
C ARG A 166 -8.38 17.86 -1.87
N ALA A 167 -9.55 17.57 -1.30
CA ALA A 167 -9.89 17.99 0.06
C ALA A 167 -9.06 17.22 1.09
N MET A 168 -9.02 15.89 0.95
CA MET A 168 -8.23 15.00 1.82
C MET A 168 -6.73 15.26 1.71
N ALA A 169 -6.22 15.54 0.51
CA ALA A 169 -4.81 15.92 0.33
C ALA A 169 -4.46 17.19 1.12
N ARG A 170 -5.31 18.23 1.07
CA ARG A 170 -5.13 19.48 1.84
C ARG A 170 -5.22 19.26 3.34
N GLU A 171 -6.16 18.44 3.79
CA GLU A 171 -6.28 18.08 5.21
C GLU A 171 -5.05 17.30 5.70
N ALA A 172 -4.60 16.31 4.93
CA ALA A 172 -3.42 15.51 5.25
C ALA A 172 -2.15 16.36 5.27
N GLU A 173 -2.01 17.32 4.37
CA GLU A 173 -0.90 18.29 4.36
C GLU A 173 -0.91 19.16 5.61
N ALA A 174 -2.06 19.74 5.97
CA ALA A 174 -2.20 20.54 7.18
C ALA A 174 -1.88 19.76 8.47
N VAL A 175 -2.34 18.50 8.56
CA VAL A 175 -2.02 17.61 9.70
C VAL A 175 -0.53 17.26 9.73
N ARG A 176 0.07 16.97 8.58
CA ARG A 176 1.52 16.70 8.47
C ARG A 176 2.35 17.92 8.85
N GLU A 177 1.96 19.11 8.39
CA GLU A 177 2.65 20.35 8.73
C GLU A 177 2.55 20.67 10.23
N LYS A 178 1.33 20.56 10.80
CA LYS A 178 1.12 20.70 12.25
C LYS A 178 2.00 19.74 13.04
N ARG A 179 2.06 18.46 12.63
CA ARG A 179 2.88 17.44 13.28
C ARG A 179 4.37 17.75 13.15
N ALA A 180 4.83 18.19 11.98
CA ALA A 180 6.21 18.59 11.77
C ALA A 180 6.62 19.79 12.64
N ARG A 181 5.75 20.80 12.77
CA ARG A 181 5.98 21.94 13.66
C ARG A 181 6.09 21.54 15.13
N LEU A 182 5.24 20.62 15.58
CA LEU A 182 5.27 20.11 16.96
C LEU A 182 6.56 19.34 17.24
N ILE A 183 6.94 18.42 16.35
CA ILE A 183 8.20 17.67 16.45
C ILE A 183 9.41 18.61 16.47
N LYS A 184 9.39 19.66 15.62
CA LYS A 184 10.47 20.66 15.60
C LYS A 184 10.56 21.45 16.90
N ALA A 185 9.42 21.92 17.43
CA ALA A 185 9.39 22.66 18.68
C ALA A 185 9.87 21.81 19.87
N GLU A 186 9.47 20.53 19.92
CA GLU A 186 9.91 19.58 20.94
C GLU A 186 11.42 19.29 20.83
N ALA A 187 11.93 19.11 19.60
CA ALA A 187 13.35 18.96 19.34
C ALA A 187 14.17 20.20 19.71
N GLU A 188 13.65 21.41 19.43
CA GLU A 188 14.28 22.68 19.83
C GLU A 188 14.33 22.83 21.35
N GLN A 189 13.27 22.45 22.06
CA GLN A 189 13.24 22.47 23.52
C GLN A 189 14.24 21.46 24.11
N GLU A 190 14.29 20.24 23.58
CA GLU A 190 15.23 19.21 24.03
C GLU A 190 16.69 19.64 23.78
N ALA A 191 16.97 20.20 22.60
CA ALA A 191 18.29 20.71 22.24
C ALA A 191 18.71 21.88 23.15
N ALA A 192 17.82 22.84 23.40
CA ALA A 192 18.09 23.95 24.31
C ALA A 192 18.39 23.47 25.74
N GLY A 193 17.66 22.46 26.22
CA GLY A 193 17.93 21.83 27.52
C GLY A 193 19.32 21.23 27.62
N LYS A 194 19.71 20.40 26.63
CA LYS A 194 21.05 19.78 26.58
C LYS A 194 22.16 20.83 26.45
N LEU A 195 21.94 21.89 25.68
CA LEU A 195 22.91 22.99 25.54
C LEU A 195 23.08 23.76 26.85
N ALA A 196 21.99 24.04 27.58
CA ALA A 196 22.05 24.69 28.89
C ALA A 196 22.80 23.82 29.92
N GLU A 197 22.56 22.52 29.93
CA GLU A 197 23.28 21.56 30.77
C GLU A 197 24.79 21.53 30.43
N ALA A 198 25.12 21.43 29.14
CA ALA A 198 26.51 21.47 28.66
C ALA A 198 27.21 22.78 29.03
N ALA A 199 26.53 23.93 28.88
CA ALA A 199 27.05 25.23 29.28
C ALA A 199 27.31 25.30 30.79
N GLY A 200 26.39 24.77 31.61
CA GLY A 200 26.58 24.65 33.07
C GLY A 200 27.79 23.79 33.44
N LEU A 201 28.03 22.68 32.73
CA LEU A 201 29.22 21.84 32.92
C LEU A 201 30.51 22.55 32.50
N MET A 202 30.49 23.27 31.37
CA MET A 202 31.64 24.05 30.88
C MET A 202 31.99 25.23 31.80
N ALA A 203 30.98 25.91 32.36
CA ALA A 203 31.19 26.98 33.34
C ALA A 203 31.89 26.47 34.61
N ARG A 204 31.65 25.21 35.00
CA ARG A 204 32.33 24.56 36.13
C ARG A 204 33.76 24.11 35.80
N ASN A 205 34.09 23.87 34.54
CA ASN A 205 35.41 23.40 34.11
C ASN A 205 36.00 24.28 33.00
N PRO A 206 36.82 25.30 33.33
CA PRO A 206 37.34 26.28 32.37
C PRO A 206 38.22 25.66 31.26
N MET A 207 38.86 24.51 31.50
CA MET A 207 39.62 23.81 30.46
C MET A 207 38.73 23.23 29.35
N GLY A 208 37.48 22.87 29.67
CA GLY A 208 36.52 22.39 28.68
C GLY A 208 36.10 23.47 27.67
N LEU A 209 35.98 24.72 28.13
CA LEU A 209 35.68 25.86 27.27
C LEU A 209 36.83 26.14 26.27
N GLU A 210 38.06 26.02 26.73
CA GLU A 210 39.25 26.25 25.90
C GLU A 210 39.43 25.16 24.84
N LEU A 211 39.20 23.89 25.18
CA LEU A 211 39.16 22.78 24.21
C LEU A 211 38.07 22.99 23.15
N ARG A 212 36.87 23.43 23.55
CA ARG A 212 35.81 23.73 22.59
C ARG A 212 36.16 24.92 21.70
N ARG A 213 36.85 25.93 22.23
CA ARG A 213 37.35 27.07 21.44
C ARG A 213 38.35 26.59 20.39
N MET A 214 39.24 25.67 20.73
CA MET A 214 40.17 25.07 19.77
C MET A 214 39.47 24.21 18.72
N GLN A 215 38.45 23.43 19.09
CA GLN A 215 37.62 22.66 18.14
C GLN A 215 36.90 23.58 17.15
N MET A 216 36.26 24.66 17.62
CA MET A 216 35.59 25.64 16.76
C MET A 216 36.56 26.28 15.75
N ILE A 217 37.77 26.62 16.19
CA ILE A 217 38.81 27.16 15.29
C ILE A 217 39.22 26.12 14.24
N SER A 218 39.29 24.84 14.62
CA SER A 218 39.60 23.75 13.68
C SER A 218 38.50 23.46 12.68
N GLU A 219 37.21 23.50 13.08
CA GLU A 219 36.07 23.31 12.18
C GLU A 219 35.95 24.46 11.18
N VAL A 220 36.02 25.71 11.66
CA VAL A 220 36.02 26.91 10.81
C VAL A 220 37.23 26.95 9.87
N GLY A 221 38.39 26.46 10.33
CA GLY A 221 39.59 26.32 9.50
C GLY A 221 39.52 25.21 8.45
N ALA A 222 38.63 24.22 8.63
CA ALA A 222 38.41 23.11 7.71
C ALA A 222 37.38 23.44 6.62
N GLU A 223 36.37 24.27 6.90
CA GLU A 223 35.38 24.76 5.92
C GLU A 223 35.91 25.94 5.08
N GLN A 224 36.91 25.71 4.23
CA GLN A 224 37.38 26.73 3.28
C GLN A 224 36.50 26.78 2.02
N ASN A 225 35.45 27.61 2.00
CA ASN A 225 35.10 28.51 0.88
C ASN A 225 33.86 29.41 1.19
N THR A 226 34.01 30.56 1.85
CA THR A 226 33.09 31.68 1.61
C THR A 226 33.73 33.00 1.99
N THR A 227 33.78 33.93 1.04
CA THR A 227 34.15 35.33 1.20
C THR A 227 33.43 35.95 2.40
N THR A 228 34.16 36.17 3.49
CA THR A 228 33.72 36.97 4.62
C THR A 228 33.49 38.41 4.15
N ILE A 229 32.23 38.82 4.03
CA ILE A 229 31.90 40.25 3.98
C ILE A 229 32.17 40.79 5.39
N ILE A 230 33.36 41.35 5.57
CA ILE A 230 33.71 42.08 6.79
C ILE A 230 32.96 43.41 6.73
N MET A 231 31.82 43.47 7.42
CA MET A 231 31.12 44.73 7.67
C MET A 231 31.95 45.49 8.73
N MET A 232 32.82 46.40 8.30
CA MET A 232 33.60 47.20 9.25
C MET A 232 32.70 48.21 9.97
N PRO A 233 32.76 48.30 11.30
CA PRO A 233 32.02 49.29 12.08
C PRO A 233 32.34 50.71 11.60
N SER A 234 31.31 51.56 11.52
CA SER A 234 31.42 52.94 11.03
C SER A 234 32.40 53.82 11.84
N GLU A 235 32.77 53.39 13.05
CA GLU A 235 33.76 54.09 13.88
C GLU A 235 35.15 54.15 13.21
N PHE A 236 35.55 53.11 12.46
CA PHE A 236 36.84 53.09 11.75
C PHE A 236 36.90 54.11 10.61
N VAL A 237 35.77 54.34 9.93
CA VAL A 237 35.67 55.34 8.85
C VAL A 237 35.74 56.75 9.43
N THR A 238 35.11 56.99 10.59
CA THR A 238 35.17 58.29 11.27
C THR A 238 36.58 58.62 11.80
N LEU A 239 37.31 57.63 12.30
CA LEU A 239 38.70 57.79 12.75
C LEU A 239 39.65 58.11 11.59
N ALA A 240 39.47 57.45 10.44
CA ALA A 240 40.26 57.74 9.24
C ALA A 240 40.02 59.16 8.70
N LYS A 241 38.77 59.66 8.78
CA LYS A 241 38.43 61.04 8.39
C LYS A 241 39.04 62.07 9.36
N ALA A 242 38.97 61.83 10.66
CA ALA A 242 39.55 62.71 11.67
C ALA A 242 41.09 62.84 11.56
N LEU A 243 41.77 61.77 11.16
CA LEU A 243 43.22 61.77 10.91
C LEU A 243 43.61 62.45 9.58
N ALA A 244 42.70 62.49 8.60
CA ALA A 244 42.91 63.21 7.34
C ALA A 244 42.78 64.73 7.52
N ASP A 245 41.80 65.18 8.32
CA ASP A 245 41.58 66.60 8.59
C ASP A 245 42.68 67.23 9.48
N SER A 246 43.36 66.43 10.31
CA SER A 246 44.42 66.93 11.20
C SER A 246 45.77 67.21 10.51
N LYS A 247 45.90 66.94 9.20
CA LYS A 247 47.19 67.02 8.48
C LYS A 247 47.26 68.10 7.39
N THR A 248 46.40 69.11 7.45
CA THR A 248 46.47 70.28 6.55
C THR A 248 46.95 71.52 7.33
N PRO A 249 48.24 71.91 7.26
CA PRO A 249 48.68 73.21 7.75
C PRO A 249 48.37 74.29 6.71
N MET A 250 47.76 75.39 7.18
CA MET A 250 47.61 76.67 6.47
C MET A 250 48.97 77.36 6.25
N GLY A 251 49.11 77.99 5.09
CA GLY A 251 50.12 78.99 4.73
C GLY A 251 50.11 79.16 3.20
N ASN A 252 49.99 80.34 2.58
CA ASN A 252 50.18 81.71 3.03
C ASN A 252 49.46 82.69 2.06
N THR A 253 49.20 83.90 2.57
CA THR A 253 48.88 85.21 1.93
C THR A 253 49.29 85.37 0.45
N GLY A 254 48.68 86.19 -0.41
CA GLY A 254 47.91 87.43 -0.28
C GLY A 254 48.08 88.22 -1.60
N GLU A 255 47.40 89.37 -1.73
CA GLU A 255 47.49 90.38 -2.83
C GLU A 255 46.72 90.02 -4.12
N ALA A 256 45.60 90.67 -4.48
CA ALA A 256 45.36 92.07 -4.85
C ALA A 256 45.85 92.44 -6.27
N ASN A 257 44.90 93.02 -7.02
CA ASN A 257 45.00 93.78 -8.28
C ASN A 257 45.13 93.06 -9.63
N GLY A 258 44.09 93.24 -10.45
CA GLY A 258 44.20 94.14 -11.60
C GLY A 258 44.29 93.50 -12.98
N LEU A 259 43.21 93.73 -13.75
CA LEU A 259 43.02 93.56 -15.21
C LEU A 259 42.72 92.15 -15.73
#